data_AF-A0A7W5HHH0-F1
#
_entry.id   AF-A0A7W5HHH0-F1
#
_cell.length_a   1.000
_cell.length_b   1.000
_cell.length_c   1.000
_cell.angle_alpha   90.00
_cell.angle_beta   90.00
_cell.angle_gamma   90.00
#
_symmetry.space_group_name_H-M   'P 1'
#
loop_
_entity.id
_entity.type
_entity.pdbx_description
1 polymer ?
#
loop_
_entity_poly.entity_id
_entity_poly.type
_entity_poly.pdbx_seq_one_letter_code
_entity_poly.pdbx_strand_id
1 'polypeptide(L)' 'MEEEIKRWTARRKLALVLEVIQGKTSISEASRQFDLPLLEIGGRG' A
#
# COMPACT_ATOMS: atom_id res chain seq x y z
N MET A 1 19.84 -0.14 1.19
CA MET A 1 18.79 -0.90 0.48
C MET A 1 17.47 -0.96 1.25
N GLU A 2 17.45 -0.72 2.57
CA GLU A 2 16.20 -0.64 3.38
C GLU A 2 15.60 0.78 3.51
N GLU A 3 16.31 1.81 3.04
CA GLU A 3 15.88 3.21 3.22
C GLU A 3 14.91 3.70 2.15
N GLU A 4 14.84 3.03 1.00
CA GLU A 4 13.91 3.36 -0.09
C GLU A 4 12.47 2.96 0.27
N ILE A 5 12.32 1.84 0.99
CA ILE A 5 11.04 1.37 1.57
C ILE A 5 10.53 2.35 2.64
N LYS A 6 11.41 3.09 3.32
CA LYS A 6 11.03 4.07 4.35
C LYS A 6 10.36 5.35 3.80
N ARG A 7 10.29 5.55 2.48
CA ARG A 7 9.75 6.80 1.90
C ARG A 7 8.59 6.63 0.94
N TRP A 8 7.78 5.60 1.14
CA TRP A 8 6.39 5.75 0.76
C TRP A 8 5.78 6.92 1.55
N THR A 9 5.46 8.01 0.87
CA THR A 9 4.96 9.22 1.54
C THR A 9 3.65 8.89 2.24
N ALA A 10 3.51 9.19 3.53
CA ALA A 10 2.29 8.88 4.31
C ALA A 10 0.98 9.25 3.56
N ARG A 11 1.02 10.34 2.78
CA ARG A 11 -0.08 10.78 1.90
C ARG A 11 -0.45 9.78 0.81
N ARG A 12 0.53 9.14 0.16
CA ARG A 12 0.30 8.10 -0.85
C ARG A 12 -0.33 6.86 -0.23
N LYS A 13 -0.04 6.56 1.06
CA LYS A 13 -0.52 5.34 1.76
C LYS A 13 -1.97 5.46 2.06
N LEU A 14 -2.31 6.62 2.62
CA LEU A 14 -3.68 6.98 2.92
C LEU A 14 -4.53 6.99 1.65
N ALA A 15 -4.08 7.61 0.57
CA ALA A 15 -4.81 7.60 -0.69
C ALA A 15 -5.09 6.17 -1.19
N LEU A 16 -4.05 5.34 -1.25
CA LEU A 16 -4.15 3.95 -1.70
C LEU A 16 -5.06 3.10 -0.79
N VAL A 17 -4.90 3.20 0.53
CA VAL A 17 -5.73 2.47 1.51
C VAL A 17 -7.18 2.92 1.42
N LEU A 18 -7.46 4.21 1.21
CA LEU A 18 -8.82 4.70 1.00
C LEU A 18 -9.44 4.15 -0.30
N GLU A 19 -8.66 4.05 -1.38
CA GLU A 19 -9.12 3.44 -2.63
C GLU A 19 -9.40 1.94 -2.48
N VAL A 20 -8.58 1.23 -1.69
CA VAL A 20 -8.79 -0.17 -1.35
C VAL A 20 -10.06 -0.37 -0.53
N ILE A 21 -10.25 0.44 0.52
CA ILE A 21 -11.43 0.36 1.40
C ILE A 21 -12.70 0.75 0.64
N GLN A 22 -12.62 1.71 -0.29
CA GLN A 22 -13.74 2.07 -1.17
C GLN A 22 -13.99 1.05 -2.30
N GLY A 23 -13.14 0.03 -2.46
CA GLY A 23 -13.28 -0.99 -3.51
C GLY A 23 -12.91 -0.50 -4.92
N LYS A 24 -12.22 0.64 -5.05
CA LYS A 24 -11.76 1.19 -6.34
C LYS A 24 -10.48 0.52 -6.82
N THR A 25 -9.66 0.03 -5.91
CA THR A 25 -8.46 -0.77 -6.22
C THR A 25 -8.38 -1.97 -5.30
N SER A 26 -7.74 -3.05 -5.73
CA SER A 26 -7.58 -4.25 -4.91
C SER A 26 -6.19 -4.29 -4.28
N ILE A 27 -6.07 -4.89 -3.09
CA ILE A 27 -4.80 -5.04 -2.36
C ILE A 27 -3.74 -5.72 -3.24
N SER A 28 -4.14 -6.68 -4.09
CA SER A 28 -3.23 -7.38 -5.02
C SER A 28 -2.72 -6.48 -6.14
N GLU A 29 -3.55 -5.56 -6.63
CA GLU A 29 -3.19 -4.63 -7.70
C GLU A 29 -2.30 -3.51 -7.17
N ALA A 30 -2.63 -3.00 -5.99
CA ALA A 30 -1.81 -2.07 -5.23
C ALA A 30 -0.43 -2.66 -4.88
N SER A 31 -0.38 -3.90 -4.39
CA SER A 31 0.87 -4.61 -4.07
C SER A 31 1.76 -4.76 -5.30
N ARG A 32 1.19 -5.09 -6.46
CA ARG A 32 1.94 -5.26 -7.70
C ARG A 32 2.37 -3.93 -8.34
N GLN A 33 1.60 -2.87 -8.14
CA GLN A 33 1.89 -1.55 -8.71
C GLN A 33 2.99 -0.82 -7.92
N PHE A 34 3.15 -1.16 -6.64
CA PHE A 34 4.07 -0.48 -5.73
C PHE A 34 5.14 -1.41 -5.13
N ASP A 35 5.19 -2.68 -5.57
CA ASP A 35 6.06 -3.73 -5.01
C ASP A 35 6.00 -3.80 -3.47
N LEU A 36 4.82 -3.50 -2.92
CA LEU A 36 4.61 -3.44 -1.49
C LEU A 36 4.10 -4.79 -0.99
N PRO A 37 4.65 -5.32 0.12
CA PRO A 37 4.10 -6.50 0.75
C PRO A 37 2.65 -6.26 1.18
N LEU A 38 1.78 -7.27 1.01
CA LEU A 38 0.38 -7.19 1.46
C LEU A 38 0.26 -6.83 2.95
N LEU A 39 1.26 -7.21 3.76
CA LEU A 39 1.41 -6.85 5.17
C LEU A 39 1.50 -5.34 5.40
N GLU A 40 2.16 -4.60 4.50
CA GLU A 40 2.35 -3.15 4.59
C GLU A 40 1.06 -2.38 4.24
N ILE A 41 0.19 -2.95 3.40
CA ILE A 41 -1.04 -2.30 2.91
C ILE A 41 -2.23 -2.58 3.83
N GLY A 42 -2.37 -3.82 4.28
CA GLY A 42 -3.49 -4.28 5.08
C GLY A 42 -2.99 -5.27 6.11
N GLY A 43 -2.33 -4.76 7.15
CA GLY A 43 -1.89 -5.58 8.27
C GLY A 43 -3.05 -6.36 8.86
N ARG A 44 -3.13 -7.66 8.57
CA ARG A 44 -3.90 -8.62 9.36
C ARG A 44 -2.97 -9.18 10.43
N GLY A 45 -3.04 -8.57 11.61
CA GLY A 45 -2.91 -9.25 12.90
C GLY A 45 -4.30 -9.56 13.42
#